data_AF-A0A1A9NMD9-F1
#
_entry.id   AF-A0A1A9NMD9-F1
#
_cell.length_a   1.000
_cell.length_b   1.000
_cell.length_c   1.000
_cell.angle_alpha   90.00
_cell.angle_beta   90.00
_cell.angle_gamma   90.00
#
_symmetry.space_group_name_H-M   'P 1'
#
loop_
_entity.id
_entity.type
_entity.pdbx_description
1 polymer ?
#
loop_
_entity_poly.entity_id
_entity_poly.type
_entity_poly.pdbx_seq_one_letter_code
_entity_poly.pdbx_strand_id
1 'polypeptide(L)' 'MKPEIVKSLANFLEAIPYQVATWDKKVIDYLDEHPEQMKDFHSGSATMKWKIYSSIKYQPL' A
#
# COMPACT_ATOMS: atom_id res chain seq x y z
N MET A 1 11.32 -6.98 -6.02
CA MET A 1 9.92 -7.09 -5.54
C MET A 1 9.95 -7.01 -4.03
N LYS A 2 9.09 -6.22 -3.38
CA LYS A 2 9.16 -5.89 -1.95
C LYS A 2 8.08 -6.68 -1.20
N PRO A 3 8.36 -7.92 -0.75
CA PRO A 3 7.33 -8.88 -0.35
C PRO A 3 6.53 -8.42 0.86
N GLU A 4 7.11 -7.64 1.76
CA GLU A 4 6.45 -7.16 2.98
C GLU A 4 5.37 -6.12 2.68
N ILE A 5 5.67 -5.12 1.85
CA ILE A 5 4.70 -4.09 1.43
C ILE A 5 3.55 -4.74 0.67
N VAL A 6 3.87 -5.63 -0.27
CA VAL A 6 2.85 -6.39 -1.03
C VAL A 6 1.96 -7.20 -0.10
N LYS A 7 2.53 -7.90 0.88
CA LYS A 7 1.76 -8.68 1.86
C LYS A 7 0.87 -7.80 2.74
N SER A 8 1.38 -6.65 3.21
CA SER A 8 0.59 -5.70 4.00
C SER A 8 -0.58 -5.12 3.20
N LEU A 9 -0.36 -4.76 1.94
CA LEU A 9 -1.40 -4.27 1.05
C LEU A 9 -2.42 -5.37 0.71
N ALA A 10 -1.96 -6.59 0.43
CA ALA A 10 -2.83 -7.74 0.17
C ALA A 10 -3.75 -8.05 1.37
N ASN A 11 -3.19 -8.04 2.58
CA ASN A 11 -3.97 -8.22 3.80
C ASN A 11 -4.99 -7.09 4.00
N PHE A 12 -4.64 -5.85 3.68
CA PHE A 12 -5.54 -4.70 3.81
C PHE A 12 -6.67 -4.71 2.77
N LEU A 13 -6.37 -5.06 1.53
CA LEU A 13 -7.32 -5.08 0.42
C LEU A 13 -8.11 -6.39 0.33
N GLU A 14 -7.84 -7.34 1.21
CA GLU A 14 -8.37 -8.72 1.15
C GLU A 14 -8.15 -9.36 -0.24
N ALA A 15 -6.97 -9.11 -0.82
CA ALA A 15 -6.62 -9.47 -2.19
C ALA A 15 -5.46 -10.48 -2.24
N ILE A 16 -5.29 -11.15 -3.38
CA ILE A 16 -4.16 -12.07 -3.57
C ILE A 16 -2.87 -11.25 -3.81
N PRO A 17 -1.73 -11.58 -3.18
CA PRO A 17 -0.47 -10.84 -3.33
C PRO A 17 -0.04 -10.57 -4.78
N TYR A 18 -0.30 -11.52 -5.69
CA TYR A 18 -0.01 -11.34 -7.12
C TYR A 18 -0.83 -10.22 -7.78
N GLN A 19 -2.11 -10.08 -7.42
CA GLN A 19 -2.97 -9.00 -7.93
C GLN A 19 -2.45 -7.64 -7.46
N VAL A 20 -2.10 -7.54 -6.18
CA VAL A 20 -1.51 -6.33 -5.59
C VAL A 20 -0.18 -5.96 -6.24
N ALA A 21 0.73 -6.94 -6.40
CA ALA A 21 2.01 -6.70 -7.07
C ALA A 21 1.84 -6.18 -8.51
N THR A 22 0.76 -6.59 -9.19
CA THR A 22 0.48 -6.20 -10.58
C THR A 22 -0.22 -4.84 -10.67
N TRP A 23 -1.26 -4.62 -9.87
CA TRP A 23 -2.14 -3.46 -10.01
C TRP A 23 -1.71 -2.28 -9.14
N ASP A 24 -0.99 -2.51 -8.04
CA ASP A 24 -0.65 -1.50 -7.04
C ASP A 24 0.82 -1.11 -7.06
N LYS A 25 1.50 -1.31 -8.20
CA LYS A 25 2.91 -0.95 -8.37
C LYS A 25 3.23 0.48 -7.91
N LYS A 26 2.41 1.46 -8.29
CA LYS A 26 2.57 2.86 -7.85
C LYS A 26 2.55 3.00 -6.32
N VAL A 27 1.64 2.31 -5.65
CA VAL A 27 1.51 2.36 -4.19
C VAL A 27 2.69 1.67 -3.52
N ILE A 28 3.10 0.52 -4.05
CA ILE A 28 4.25 -0.26 -3.55
C ILE A 28 5.54 0.55 -3.65
N ASP A 29 5.78 1.18 -4.79
CA ASP A 29 6.99 1.98 -5.01
C ASP A 29 6.99 3.19 -4.07
N TYR A 30 5.87 3.90 -3.96
CA TYR A 30 5.74 5.06 -3.07
C TYR A 30 5.97 4.71 -1.59
N LEU A 31 5.33 3.65 -1.07
CA LEU A 31 5.45 3.29 0.34
C LEU A 31 6.86 2.82 0.73
N ASP A 32 7.63 2.31 -0.23
CA ASP A 32 9.04 1.99 0.01
C ASP A 32 9.92 3.24 0.08
N GLU A 33 9.65 4.22 -0.78
CA GLU A 33 10.36 5.50 -0.78
C GLU A 33 10.00 6.35 0.45
N HIS A 34 8.86 6.08 1.09
CA HIS A 34 8.32 6.85 2.22
C HIS A 34 8.08 5.95 3.45
N PRO A 35 9.14 5.51 4.16
CA PRO A 35 9.03 4.55 5.26
C PRO A 35 8.17 5.02 6.44
N GLU A 36 8.10 6.33 6.71
CA GLU A 36 7.19 6.87 7.73
C GLU A 36 5.72 6.64 7.37
N GLN A 37 5.35 6.78 6.09
CA GLN A 37 3.98 6.47 5.65
C GLN A 37 3.70 4.98 5.67
N MET A 38 4.71 4.14 5.40
CA MET A 38 4.56 2.69 5.56
C MET A 38 4.36 2.30 7.04
N LYS A 39 5.05 2.98 7.96
CA LYS A 39 4.85 2.82 9.41
C LYS A 39 3.44 3.21 9.82
N ASP A 40 2.96 4.38 9.38
CA ASP A 40 1.59 4.83 9.61
C ASP A 40 0.56 3.87 9.00
N PHE A 41 0.83 3.34 7.80
CA PHE A 41 -0.01 2.34 7.16
C PHE A 41 -0.04 1.03 7.96
N HIS A 42 1.06 0.62 8.57
CA HIS A 42 1.11 -0.61 9.36
C HIS A 42 0.34 -0.49 10.67
N SER A 43 0.57 0.59 11.43
CA SER A 43 -0.07 0.82 12.75
C SER A 43 -1.44 1.50 12.69
N GLY A 44 -1.83 2.05 11.54
CA GLY A 44 -3.04 2.83 11.39
C GLY A 44 -4.34 2.01 11.44
N SER A 45 -5.44 2.69 11.71
CA SER A 45 -6.79 2.12 11.57
C SER A 45 -7.13 1.84 10.10
N ALA A 46 -8.17 1.06 9.84
CA ALA A 46 -8.65 0.81 8.46
C ALA A 46 -8.89 2.11 7.69
N THR A 47 -9.46 3.13 8.35
CA THR A 47 -9.68 4.46 7.76
C THR A 47 -8.37 5.16 7.38
N MET A 48 -7.34 5.08 8.23
CA MET A 48 -6.02 5.66 7.93
C MET A 48 -5.33 4.92 6.78
N LYS A 49 -5.38 3.58 6.78
CA LYS A 49 -4.85 2.74 5.70
C LYS A 49 -5.52 3.08 4.36
N TRP A 50 -6.85 3.21 4.35
CA TRP A 50 -7.59 3.61 3.17
C TRP A 50 -7.21 5.00 2.69
N LYS A 51 -7.08 5.98 3.60
CA LYS A 51 -6.65 7.34 3.26
C LYS A 51 -5.29 7.34 2.57
N ILE A 52 -4.28 6.67 3.16
CA ILE A 52 -2.92 6.57 2.60
C ILE A 52 -2.96 5.87 1.24
N TYR A 53 -3.61 4.70 1.16
CA TYR A 53 -3.70 3.93 -0.09
C TYR A 53 -4.36 4.73 -1.21
N SER A 54 -5.55 5.30 -0.94
CA SER A 54 -6.33 6.04 -1.94
C SER A 54 -5.64 7.34 -2.37
N SER A 55 -4.95 8.03 -1.45
CA SER A 55 -4.19 9.23 -1.80
C SER A 55 -3.02 8.94 -2.74
N ILE A 56 -2.43 7.74 -2.67
CA ILE A 56 -1.35 7.36 -3.60
C ILE A 56 -1.91 6.80 -4.90
N LYS A 57 -2.86 5.86 -4.80
CA LYS A 57 -3.41 5.10 -5.93
C LYS A 57 -4.09 5.99 -6.96
N TYR A 58 -4.89 6.95 -6.49
CA TYR A 58 -5.77 7.74 -7.35
C TYR A 58 -5.28 9.16 -7.62
N GLN A 59 -4.13 9.56 -7.07
CA GLN A 59 -3.53 10.84 -7.40
C GLN A 59 -3.12 10.84 -8.89
N PRO A 60 -3.41 11.91 -9.65
CA PRO A 60 -2.88 12.09 -11.00
C PRO A 60 -1.34 12.00 -11.01
N LEU A 61 -0.76 11.56 -12.13
CA LEU A 61 0.70 11.58 -12.33
C LEU A 61 1.21 13.02 -12.44
#